data_AF-A0A124HMV9-F1
#
_entry.id   AF-A0A124HMV9-F1
#
_cell.length_a   1.000
_cell.length_b   1.000
_cell.length_c   1.000
_cell.angle_alpha   90.00
_cell.angle_beta   90.00
_cell.angle_gamma   90.00
#
_symmetry.space_group_name_H-M   'P 1'
#
loop_
_entity.id
_entity.type
_entity.pdbx_description
1 polymer ?
#
loop_
_entity_poly.entity_id
_entity_poly.type
_entity_poly.pdbx_seq_one_letter_code
_entity_poly.pdbx_strand_id
1 'polypeptide(L)'
;MAETGEPYSEARRQLTAEITAYCQQCGQEVAPGEGELSLSSGEHKKAHEAREAFERGRRERIAAAEPNDFEAHSINPRDIPPRAQWVVHHYRCRPAEHWDGYGLEVGRLRTYRELVGVIIHLADKGHFEHTDLRTVLAEMHYAEPWGADEQKRRFRSARPAEL
;
A
#
# COMPACT_ATOMS: atom_id res chain seq x y z
N MET A 1 -37.29 -18.94 1.80
CA MET A 1 -36.56 -18.41 2.98
C MET A 1 -35.14 -18.14 2.51
N ALA A 2 -34.77 -16.88 2.36
CA ALA A 2 -33.51 -16.49 1.75
C ALA A 2 -32.36 -16.61 2.77
N GLU A 3 -31.31 -17.35 2.41
CA GLU A 3 -30.03 -17.43 3.09
C GLU A 3 -29.30 -16.09 2.94
N THR A 4 -29.58 -15.13 3.81
CA THR A 4 -28.94 -13.79 3.78
C THR A 4 -27.88 -13.60 4.87
N GLY A 5 -27.47 -14.67 5.57
CA GLY A 5 -26.57 -14.58 6.74
C GLY A 5 -25.08 -14.83 6.48
N GLU A 6 -24.71 -15.52 5.41
CA GLU A 6 -23.34 -16.03 5.22
C GLU A 6 -22.29 -14.98 4.82
N PRO A 7 -22.49 -14.13 3.79
CA PRO A 7 -21.44 -13.20 3.34
C PRO A 7 -21.12 -12.13 4.37
N TYR A 8 -22.10 -11.74 5.21
CA TYR A 8 -21.87 -10.78 6.29
C TYR A 8 -21.04 -11.39 7.44
N SER A 9 -21.17 -12.70 7.67
CA SER A 9 -20.39 -13.41 8.69
C SER A 9 -18.92 -13.58 8.30
N GLU A 10 -18.64 -13.71 7.00
CA GLU A 10 -17.28 -13.86 6.47
C GLU A 10 -16.54 -12.53 6.44
N ALA A 11 -17.18 -11.47 5.91
CA ALA A 11 -16.60 -10.12 5.94
C ALA A 11 -16.31 -9.66 7.37
N ARG A 12 -17.20 -9.97 8.32
CA ARG A 12 -16.99 -9.65 9.74
C ARG A 12 -15.83 -10.43 10.34
N ARG A 13 -15.64 -11.70 9.97
CA ARG A 13 -14.49 -12.52 10.38
C ARG A 13 -13.17 -11.95 9.84
N GLN A 14 -13.15 -11.52 8.57
CA GLN A 14 -11.98 -10.89 7.96
C GLN A 14 -11.58 -9.59 8.64
N LEU A 15 -12.55 -8.75 9.00
CA LEU A 15 -12.28 -7.49 9.71
C LEU A 15 -11.70 -7.70 11.12
N THR A 16 -12.03 -8.82 11.78
CA THR A 16 -11.49 -9.17 13.11
C THR A 16 -10.22 -10.02 13.05
N ALA A 17 -9.75 -10.39 11.87
CA ALA A 17 -8.54 -11.19 11.71
C ALA A 17 -7.32 -10.41 12.19
N GLU A 18 -6.43 -11.11 12.91
CA GLU A 18 -5.17 -10.56 13.39
C GLU A 18 -4.21 -10.35 12.22
N ILE A 19 -3.49 -9.23 12.26
CA ILE A 19 -2.46 -8.88 11.28
C ILE A 19 -1.09 -9.21 11.87
N THR A 20 -0.27 -9.88 11.09
CA THR A 20 1.18 -9.99 11.32
C THR A 20 1.90 -9.01 10.42
N ALA A 21 2.72 -8.13 11.00
CA ALA A 21 3.49 -7.16 10.25
C ALA A 21 4.92 -7.67 10.03
N TYR A 22 5.46 -7.49 8.82
CA TYR A 22 6.82 -7.92 8.47
C TYR A 22 7.64 -6.72 8.03
N CYS A 23 8.87 -6.61 8.53
CA CYS A 23 9.76 -5.54 8.15
C CYS A 23 10.20 -5.71 6.69
N GLN A 24 10.02 -4.68 5.86
CA GLN A 24 10.40 -4.70 4.45
C GLN A 24 11.91 -4.89 4.26
N GLN A 25 12.73 -4.37 5.19
CA GLN A 25 14.19 -4.43 5.10
C GLN A 25 14.75 -5.83 5.42
N CYS A 26 14.28 -6.47 6.50
CA CYS A 26 14.86 -7.72 6.99
C CYS A 26 13.96 -8.95 6.82
N GLY A 27 12.71 -8.74 6.39
CA GLY A 27 11.69 -9.79 6.21
C GLY A 27 11.23 -10.46 7.50
N GLN A 28 11.67 -9.99 8.67
CA GLN A 28 11.28 -10.56 9.97
C GLN A 28 10.01 -9.89 10.49
N GLU A 29 9.25 -10.63 11.30
CA GLU A 29 8.08 -10.11 11.99
C GLU A 29 8.45 -8.90 12.88
N VAL A 30 7.57 -7.91 12.91
CA VAL A 30 7.69 -6.72 13.75
C VAL A 30 6.69 -6.86 14.89
N ALA A 31 7.19 -7.04 16.12
CA ALA A 31 6.30 -7.13 17.27
C ALA A 31 5.77 -5.74 17.68
N PRO A 32 4.66 -5.67 18.44
CA PRO A 32 4.20 -4.43 19.04
C PRO A 32 5.31 -3.72 19.84
N GLY A 33 5.51 -2.43 19.59
CA GLY A 33 6.54 -1.60 20.17
C GLY A 33 7.90 -1.63 19.45
N GLU A 34 8.06 -2.49 18.43
CA GLU A 34 9.36 -2.66 17.75
C GLU A 34 9.45 -1.93 16.40
N GLY A 35 8.34 -1.42 15.88
CA GLY A 35 8.33 -0.73 14.61
C GLY A 35 7.01 -0.04 14.27
N GLU A 36 6.95 0.46 13.05
CA GLU A 36 5.81 1.20 12.53
C GLU A 36 5.52 0.87 11.06
N LEU A 37 4.23 0.94 10.72
CA LEU A 37 3.78 1.15 9.35
C LEU A 37 3.94 2.63 9.03
N SER A 38 4.69 2.94 7.98
CA SER A 38 5.05 4.31 7.65
C SER A 38 4.88 4.61 6.18
N LEU A 39 4.75 5.90 5.87
CA LEU A 39 4.77 6.42 4.52
C LEU A 39 5.67 7.65 4.50
N SER A 40 6.69 7.63 3.64
CA SER A 40 7.64 8.73 3.51
C SER A 40 6.96 9.95 2.87
N SER A 41 7.16 11.12 3.48
CA SER A 41 6.77 12.41 2.90
C SER A 41 7.44 12.65 1.54
N GLY A 42 8.70 12.25 1.42
CA GLY A 42 9.48 12.40 0.19
C GLY A 42 8.98 11.52 -0.94
N GLU A 43 8.68 10.25 -0.66
CA GLU A 43 8.10 9.34 -1.65
C GLU A 43 6.68 9.76 -2.04
N HIS A 44 5.88 10.18 -1.06
CA HIS A 44 4.54 10.71 -1.32
C HIS A 44 4.59 11.91 -2.27
N LYS A 45 5.46 12.89 -1.98
CA LYS A 45 5.63 14.07 -2.83
C LYS A 45 6.07 13.68 -4.25
N LYS A 46 7.06 12.80 -4.40
CA LYS A 46 7.52 12.33 -5.72
C LYS A 46 6.39 11.63 -6.51
N ALA A 47 5.62 10.76 -5.86
CA ALA A 47 4.50 10.07 -6.49
C ALA A 47 3.39 11.05 -6.92
N HIS A 48 3.11 12.04 -6.08
CA HIS A 48 2.15 13.10 -6.38
C HIS A 48 2.58 13.91 -7.61
N GLU A 49 3.80 14.45 -7.61
CA GLU A 49 4.34 15.24 -8.74
C GLU A 49 4.37 14.45 -10.05
N ALA A 50 4.78 13.17 -9.98
CA ALA A 50 4.78 12.29 -11.15
C ALA A 50 3.35 12.04 -11.68
N ARG A 51 2.38 11.83 -10.78
CA ARG A 51 0.98 11.63 -11.14
C ARG A 51 0.37 12.88 -11.78
N GLU A 52 0.60 14.06 -11.20
CA GLU A 52 0.13 15.31 -11.78
C GLU A 52 0.74 15.57 -13.16
N ALA A 53 2.03 15.31 -13.33
CA ALA A 53 2.69 15.44 -14.62
C ALA A 53 2.12 14.49 -15.67
N PHE A 54 1.86 13.23 -15.30
CA PHE A 54 1.22 12.25 -16.16
C PHE A 54 -0.20 12.67 -16.57
N GLU A 55 -1.05 13.08 -15.63
CA GLU A 55 -2.42 13.50 -15.93
C GLU A 55 -2.46 14.77 -16.77
N ARG A 56 -1.55 15.72 -16.53
CA ARG A 56 -1.43 16.92 -17.36
C ARG A 56 -1.04 16.56 -18.80
N GLY A 57 0.02 15.78 -18.99
CA GLY A 57 0.45 15.35 -20.33
C GLY A 57 -0.62 14.52 -21.04
N ARG A 58 -1.39 13.71 -20.30
CA ARG A 58 -2.53 12.98 -20.83
C ARG A 58 -3.65 13.91 -21.31
N ARG A 59 -4.03 14.92 -20.51
CA ARG A 59 -5.04 15.91 -20.90
C ARG A 59 -4.61 16.69 -22.14
N GLU A 60 -3.34 17.09 -22.22
CA GLU A 60 -2.78 17.77 -23.39
C GLU A 60 -2.84 16.88 -24.64
N ARG A 61 -2.46 15.61 -24.53
CA ARG A 61 -2.54 14.64 -25.63
C ARG A 61 -3.98 14.46 -26.12
N ILE A 62 -4.92 14.29 -25.20
CA ILE A 62 -6.35 14.14 -25.51
C ILE A 62 -6.91 15.40 -26.16
N ALA A 63 -6.53 16.58 -25.67
CA ALA A 63 -7.02 17.86 -26.21
C ALA A 63 -6.51 18.15 -27.63
N ALA A 64 -5.32 17.64 -27.98
CA ALA A 64 -4.72 17.78 -29.31
C ALA A 64 -5.13 16.66 -30.29
N ALA A 65 -5.84 15.64 -29.83
CA ALA A 65 -6.18 14.47 -30.61
C ALA A 65 -7.47 14.65 -31.41
N GLU A 66 -7.54 13.99 -32.57
CA GLU A 66 -8.77 13.84 -33.31
C GLU A 66 -9.76 12.94 -32.53
N PRO A 67 -11.08 13.13 -32.65
CA PRO A 67 -12.08 12.39 -31.86
C PRO A 67 -12.02 10.86 -31.98
N ASN A 68 -11.37 10.33 -33.02
CA ASN A 68 -11.24 8.91 -33.30
C ASN A 68 -9.82 8.37 -33.08
N ASP A 69 -8.91 9.16 -32.49
CA ASP A 69 -7.56 8.72 -32.16
C ASP A 69 -7.57 7.83 -30.90
N PHE A 70 -7.74 6.54 -31.12
CA PHE A 70 -7.78 5.54 -30.06
C PHE A 70 -6.49 5.53 -29.22
N GLU A 71 -5.33 5.77 -29.82
CA GLU A 71 -4.05 5.74 -29.11
C GLU A 71 -3.97 6.89 -28.11
N ALA A 72 -4.37 8.10 -28.52
CA ALA A 72 -4.41 9.27 -27.64
C ALA A 72 -5.41 9.14 -26.48
N HIS A 73 -6.52 8.41 -26.68
CA HIS A 73 -7.52 8.17 -25.65
C HIS A 73 -7.22 6.95 -24.76
N SER A 74 -6.38 6.03 -25.23
CA SER A 74 -5.98 4.84 -24.49
C SER A 74 -4.98 5.18 -23.37
N ILE A 75 -5.05 4.42 -22.27
CA ILE A 75 -4.04 4.45 -21.22
C ILE A 75 -3.32 3.11 -21.23
N ASN A 76 -2.01 3.13 -21.45
CA ASN A 76 -1.18 1.98 -21.17
C ASN A 76 -0.93 1.90 -19.66
N PRO A 77 -1.32 0.80 -18.98
CA PRO A 77 -1.11 0.66 -17.54
C PRO A 77 0.35 0.76 -17.10
N ARG A 78 1.32 0.53 -18.00
CA ARG A 78 2.76 0.65 -17.71
C ARG A 78 3.24 2.09 -17.63
N ASP A 79 2.52 3.03 -18.24
CA ASP A 79 2.89 4.45 -18.27
C ASP A 79 2.35 5.20 -17.04
N ILE A 80 1.44 4.57 -16.30
CA ILE A 80 0.87 5.09 -15.05
C ILE A 80 2.00 5.15 -14.01
N PRO A 81 2.32 6.34 -13.46
CA PRO A 81 3.34 6.46 -12.43
C PRO A 81 3.04 5.61 -11.20
N PRO A 82 4.08 5.09 -10.53
CA PRO A 82 3.94 4.33 -9.30
C PRO A 82 3.31 5.20 -8.21
N ARG A 83 2.62 4.54 -7.29
CA ARG A 83 2.06 5.17 -6.09
C ARG A 83 3.09 5.16 -4.97
N ALA A 84 2.96 6.08 -4.03
CA ALA A 84 3.80 6.05 -2.84
C ALA A 84 3.43 4.83 -1.99
N GLN A 85 4.46 4.14 -1.51
CA GLN A 85 4.31 2.86 -0.86
C GLN A 85 4.30 3.01 0.66
N TRP A 86 3.33 2.39 1.28
CA TRP A 86 3.35 2.19 2.73
C TRP A 86 4.23 1.00 3.07
N VAL A 87 5.08 1.18 4.07
CA VAL A 87 6.12 0.21 4.38
C VAL A 87 6.23 0.00 5.88
N VAL A 88 6.41 -1.25 6.28
CA VAL A 88 6.65 -1.61 7.68
C VAL A 88 8.15 -1.73 7.90
N HIS A 89 8.66 -1.07 8.94
CA HIS A 89 10.03 -1.25 9.41
C HIS A 89 10.08 -1.46 10.92
N HIS A 90 11.00 -2.32 11.39
CA HIS A 90 11.50 -2.16 12.76
C HIS A 90 12.13 -0.78 12.89
N TYR A 91 12.04 -0.14 14.05
CA TYR A 91 12.69 1.15 14.29
C TYR A 91 14.20 1.10 14.00
N ARG A 92 14.85 -0.02 14.32
CA ARG A 92 16.28 -0.27 14.02
C ARG A 92 16.60 -0.49 12.54
N CYS A 93 15.61 -0.89 11.74
CA CYS A 93 15.77 -1.22 10.33
C CYS A 93 15.28 -0.09 9.41
N ARG A 94 14.73 0.99 9.98
CA ARG A 94 14.15 2.10 9.22
C ARG A 94 15.25 2.95 8.57
N PRO A 95 15.26 3.09 7.23
CA PRO A 95 16.21 3.99 6.57
C PRO A 95 15.96 5.45 6.97
N ALA A 96 17.02 6.27 7.01
CA ALA A 96 16.95 7.69 7.39
C ALA A 96 15.87 8.47 6.60
N GLU A 97 15.69 8.11 5.33
CA GLU A 97 14.77 8.69 4.35
C GLU A 97 13.29 8.52 4.72
N HIS A 98 12.98 7.52 5.54
CA HIS A 98 11.63 7.24 5.98
C HIS A 98 11.30 7.92 7.31
N TRP A 99 12.24 8.59 7.99
CA TRP A 99 11.97 9.28 9.26
C TRP A 99 11.12 10.54 9.10
N ASP A 100 11.12 11.13 7.90
CA ASP A 100 10.25 12.26 7.57
C ASP A 100 9.00 11.75 6.86
N GLY A 101 7.90 11.64 7.60
CA GLY A 101 6.72 10.94 7.12
C GLY A 101 5.62 10.79 8.16
N TYR A 102 4.57 10.09 7.74
CA TYR A 102 3.52 9.65 8.63
C TYR A 102 3.83 8.22 9.11
N GLY A 103 3.74 7.98 10.41
CA GLY A 103 4.06 6.70 11.05
C GLY A 103 2.99 6.24 12.02
N LEU A 104 2.71 4.94 12.01
CA LEU A 104 1.79 4.26 12.92
C LEU A 104 2.48 3.06 13.54
N GLU A 105 2.62 3.08 14.85
CA GLU A 105 3.14 1.95 15.61
C GLU A 105 2.33 0.67 15.32
N VAL A 106 3.03 -0.43 15.03
CA VAL A 106 2.42 -1.71 14.58
C VAL A 106 1.40 -2.27 15.58
N GLY A 107 1.66 -2.14 16.88
CA GLY A 107 0.78 -2.55 17.96
C GLY A 107 -0.57 -1.82 18.01
N ARG A 108 -0.75 -0.74 17.24
CA ARG A 108 -2.04 -0.06 17.02
C ARG A 108 -2.83 -0.60 15.81
N LEU A 109 -2.25 -1.55 15.07
CA LEU A 109 -2.78 -2.13 13.84
C LEU A 109 -2.95 -3.66 14.00
N ARG A 110 -3.60 -4.09 15.09
CA ARG A 110 -3.69 -5.52 15.45
C ARG A 110 -4.69 -6.27 14.58
N THR A 111 -5.70 -5.56 14.08
CA THR A 111 -6.76 -6.13 13.24
C THR A 111 -6.92 -5.37 11.93
N TYR A 112 -7.44 -6.07 10.93
CA TYR A 112 -7.86 -5.49 9.66
C TYR A 112 -8.77 -4.28 9.81
N ARG A 113 -9.70 -4.34 10.76
CA ARG A 113 -10.59 -3.23 11.07
C ARG A 113 -9.83 -1.98 11.52
N GLU A 114 -8.82 -2.13 12.37
CA GLU A 114 -8.01 -1.01 12.85
C GLU A 114 -7.19 -0.40 11.72
N LEU A 115 -6.53 -1.24 10.90
CA LEU A 115 -5.81 -0.81 9.71
C LEU A 115 -6.70 -0.02 8.74
N VAL A 116 -7.85 -0.59 8.37
CA VAL A 116 -8.82 0.05 7.46
C VAL A 116 -9.35 1.35 8.07
N GLY A 117 -9.65 1.36 9.37
CA GLY A 117 -10.12 2.57 10.07
C GLY A 117 -9.12 3.71 9.99
N VAL A 118 -7.82 3.40 10.16
CA VAL A 118 -6.77 4.40 10.04
C VAL A 118 -6.59 4.85 8.59
N ILE A 119 -6.57 3.93 7.63
CA ILE A 119 -6.52 4.27 6.20
C ILE A 119 -7.66 5.21 5.79
N ILE A 120 -8.90 4.94 6.22
CA ILE A 120 -10.06 5.77 5.92
C ILE A 120 -9.90 7.16 6.56
N HIS A 121 -9.52 7.21 7.83
CA HIS A 121 -9.29 8.47 8.54
C HIS A 121 -8.25 9.36 7.83
N LEU A 122 -7.23 8.72 7.27
CA LEU A 122 -6.14 9.39 6.60
C LEU A 122 -6.50 9.80 5.15
N ALA A 123 -7.30 9.00 4.45
CA ALA A 123 -7.85 9.34 3.14
C ALA A 123 -8.80 10.54 3.22
N ASP A 124 -9.66 10.60 4.26
CA ASP A 124 -10.60 11.70 4.49
C ASP A 124 -9.90 13.06 4.69
N LYS A 125 -8.66 13.04 5.18
CA LYS A 125 -7.83 14.24 5.37
C LYS A 125 -7.06 14.66 4.11
N GLY A 126 -7.25 13.98 2.98
CA GLY A 126 -6.55 14.28 1.72
C GLY A 126 -5.05 14.02 1.76
N HIS A 127 -4.54 13.37 2.82
CA HIS A 127 -3.10 13.20 2.98
C HIS A 127 -2.51 12.17 2.00
N PHE A 128 -3.32 11.35 1.31
CA PHE A 128 -2.85 10.10 0.69
C PHE A 128 -3.56 9.65 -0.60
N GLU A 129 -4.13 10.56 -1.39
CA GLU A 129 -4.85 10.26 -2.64
C GLU A 129 -4.01 9.47 -3.68
N HIS A 130 -2.69 9.43 -3.53
CA HIS A 130 -1.76 8.76 -4.45
C HIS A 130 -0.96 7.62 -3.81
N THR A 131 -1.49 7.03 -2.75
CA THR A 131 -0.88 5.90 -2.05
C THR A 131 -1.44 4.55 -2.50
N ASP A 132 -0.65 3.51 -2.34
CA ASP A 132 -0.97 2.15 -2.76
C ASP A 132 -1.79 1.38 -1.72
N LEU A 133 -2.92 1.93 -1.29
CA LEU A 133 -3.80 1.33 -0.27
C LEU A 133 -4.15 -0.15 -0.54
N ARG A 134 -4.19 -0.59 -1.80
CA ARG A 134 -4.37 -2.01 -2.15
C ARG A 134 -3.17 -2.88 -1.76
N THR A 135 -1.94 -2.39 -1.93
CA THR A 135 -0.71 -3.06 -1.50
C THR A 135 -0.68 -3.14 0.03
N VAL A 136 -1.07 -2.10 0.76
CA VAL A 136 -1.16 -2.14 2.23
C VAL A 136 -2.07 -3.26 2.70
N LEU A 137 -3.27 -3.32 2.14
CA LEU A 137 -4.24 -4.36 2.47
C LEU A 137 -3.74 -5.75 2.07
N ALA A 138 -2.96 -5.84 0.99
CA ALA A 138 -2.37 -7.10 0.51
C ALA A 138 -1.13 -7.53 1.30
N GLU A 139 -0.29 -6.60 1.75
CA GLU A 139 0.93 -6.90 2.50
C GLU A 139 0.63 -7.28 3.95
N MET A 140 -0.54 -6.86 4.46
CA MET A 140 -1.02 -7.19 5.79
C MET A 140 -1.95 -8.42 5.82
N HIS A 141 -1.98 -9.26 4.77
CA HIS A 141 -2.88 -10.43 4.67
C HIS A 141 -2.55 -11.61 5.57
N TYR A 142 -3.60 -11.98 6.33
CA TYR A 142 -4.03 -13.29 6.83
C TYR A 142 -2.95 -14.34 7.09
N ALA A 143 -2.91 -14.81 8.34
CA ALA A 143 -2.15 -15.99 8.77
C ALA A 143 -2.68 -17.34 8.21
N GLU A 144 -3.23 -17.39 7.01
CA GLU A 144 -3.41 -18.66 6.29
C GLU A 144 -2.26 -18.89 5.29
N PRO A 145 -1.85 -20.16 5.07
CA PRO A 145 -0.50 -20.51 4.59
C PRO A 145 -0.17 -20.04 3.17
N TRP A 146 -1.15 -19.52 2.43
CA TRP A 146 -1.03 -19.16 1.02
C TRP A 146 -0.40 -17.78 0.77
N GLY A 147 -0.53 -16.82 1.71
CA GLY A 147 -0.01 -15.45 1.52
C GLY A 147 1.44 -15.26 1.99
N ALA A 148 1.80 -15.89 3.11
CA ALA A 148 3.14 -15.78 3.68
C ALA A 148 4.21 -16.39 2.77
N ASP A 149 3.92 -17.48 2.07
CA ASP A 149 4.87 -18.14 1.18
C ASP A 149 5.08 -17.38 -0.14
N GLU A 150 4.06 -16.70 -0.66
CA GLU A 150 4.19 -15.88 -1.87
C GLU A 150 4.90 -14.54 -1.58
N GLN A 151 4.61 -13.91 -0.43
CA GLN A 151 5.42 -12.78 0.06
C GLN A 151 6.86 -13.21 0.32
N LYS A 152 7.10 -14.31 1.07
CA LYS A 152 8.45 -14.85 1.29
C LYS A 152 9.14 -15.20 -0.03
N ARG A 153 8.43 -15.68 -1.06
CA ARG A 153 9.00 -15.92 -2.39
C ARG A 153 9.36 -14.63 -3.11
N ARG A 154 8.50 -13.61 -3.11
CA ARG A 154 8.83 -12.27 -3.63
C ARG A 154 10.09 -11.71 -2.97
N PHE A 155 10.17 -11.77 -1.63
CA PHE A 155 11.34 -11.29 -0.88
C PHE A 155 12.58 -12.18 -1.03
N ARG A 156 12.45 -13.51 -1.14
CA ARG A 156 13.59 -14.41 -1.44
C ARG A 156 14.09 -14.29 -2.89
N SER A 157 13.24 -13.85 -3.81
CA SER A 157 13.61 -13.63 -5.22
C SER A 157 14.26 -12.27 -5.47
N ALA A 158 14.06 -11.30 -4.57
CA ALA A 158 14.89 -10.11 -4.49
C ALA A 158 16.20 -10.50 -3.78
N ARG A 159 17.22 -10.88 -4.56
CA ARG A 159 18.58 -11.04 -4.03
C ARG A 159 18.92 -9.78 -3.21
N PRO A 160 19.54 -9.91 -2.02
CA PRO A 160 20.29 -8.77 -1.49
C PRO A 160 21.35 -8.46 -2.55
N ALA A 161 21.24 -7.30 -3.18
CA ALA A 161 22.41 -6.73 -3.82
C ALA A 161 23.42 -6.55 -2.69
N GLU A 162 24.53 -7.28 -2.79
CA GLU A 162 25.66 -7.20 -1.87
C GLU A 162 26.08 -5.74 -1.72
N LEU A 163 25.78 -5.13 -0.57
CA LEU A 163 26.43 -3.94 -0.01
C LEU A 163 26.30 -3.99 1.52
#